data_AF-A0A7Y2ZQ63-F1
#
_entry.id   AF-A0A7Y2ZQ63-F1
#
_cell.length_a   1.000
_cell.length_b   1.000
_cell.length_c   1.000
_cell.angle_alpha   90.00
_cell.angle_beta   90.00
_cell.angle_gamma   90.00
#
_symmetry.space_group_name_H-M   'P 1'
#
loop_
_entity.id
_entity.type
_entity.pdbx_description
1 polymer ?
#
loop_
_entity_poly.entity_id
_entity_poly.type
_entity_poly.pdbx_seq_one_letter_code
_entity_poly.pdbx_strand_id
1 'polypeptide(L)'
;MSKVKYYYDSETLSYRRIERKKRTTFKYIVVFLTASALFAFLMLVIASQYFESPSEKALKRELQNMQLQYEFLDKQMDEAIAALESVEQRDNAIYRLYFSANPIPEEQRRQGFGGINRYKKFEGYDNSKLIKEANKKMDILQK
;
A
#
# COMPACT_ATOMS: atom_id res chain seq x y z
N MET A 1 -33.14 56.36 5.07
CA MET A 1 -34.55 55.90 4.93
C MET A 1 -34.58 54.55 4.22
N SER A 2 -35.29 53.54 4.73
CA SER A 2 -35.32 52.20 4.14
C SER A 2 -36.23 52.14 2.90
N LYS A 3 -35.72 51.68 1.75
CA LYS A 3 -36.53 51.44 0.54
C LYS A 3 -37.53 50.31 0.80
N VAL A 4 -38.80 50.65 0.93
CA VAL A 4 -39.90 49.68 1.09
C VAL A 4 -40.41 49.31 -0.31
N LYS A 5 -40.51 48.00 -0.59
CA LYS A 5 -41.05 47.49 -1.87
C LYS A 5 -42.54 47.22 -1.72
N TYR A 6 -43.34 47.65 -2.68
CA TYR A 6 -44.79 47.44 -2.75
C TYR A 6 -45.15 46.64 -4.00
N TYR A 7 -46.23 45.86 -3.93
CA TYR A 7 -46.84 45.23 -5.09
C TYR A 7 -48.30 45.70 -5.22
N TYR A 8 -48.80 45.81 -6.45
CA TYR A 8 -50.19 46.18 -6.72
C TYR A 8 -51.08 44.94 -6.60
N ASP A 9 -52.12 45.04 -5.78
CA ASP A 9 -53.14 44.00 -5.63
C ASP A 9 -54.34 44.39 -6.51
N SER A 10 -54.53 43.66 -7.61
CA SER A 10 -55.58 43.94 -8.60
C SER A 10 -57.00 43.70 -8.08
N GLU A 11 -57.18 42.89 -7.03
CA GLU A 11 -58.50 42.59 -6.46
C GLU A 11 -58.97 43.66 -5.49
N THR A 12 -58.04 44.30 -4.77
CA THR A 12 -58.35 45.38 -3.81
C THR A 12 -57.97 46.76 -4.33
N LEU A 13 -57.47 46.86 -5.57
CA LEU A 13 -56.97 48.07 -6.23
C LEU A 13 -55.98 48.87 -5.37
N SER A 14 -55.24 48.18 -4.49
CA SER A 14 -54.41 48.82 -3.46
C SER A 14 -52.95 48.34 -3.50
N TYR A 15 -52.01 49.21 -3.15
CA TYR A 15 -50.60 48.85 -3.05
C TYR A 15 -50.30 48.26 -1.68
N ARG A 16 -49.85 47.00 -1.65
CA ARG A 16 -49.49 46.29 -0.42
C ARG A 16 -47.98 46.19 -0.26
N ARG A 17 -47.50 46.32 0.97
CA ARG A 17 -46.08 46.21 1.31
C ARG A 17 -45.62 44.76 1.19
N ILE A 18 -44.49 44.53 0.52
CA ILE A 18 -43.83 43.23 0.51
C ILE A 18 -43.11 43.04 1.85
N GLU A 19 -43.71 42.27 2.74
CA GLU A 19 -43.10 41.90 4.02
C GLU A 19 -42.31 40.61 3.88
N ARG A 20 -40.98 40.69 4.09
CA ARG A 20 -40.15 39.49 4.20
C ARG A 20 -40.34 38.87 5.58
N LYS A 21 -41.00 37.72 5.65
CA LYS A 21 -41.11 36.96 6.90
C LYS A 21 -39.72 36.41 7.28
N LYS A 22 -39.23 36.74 8.48
CA LYS A 22 -37.91 36.26 8.97
C LYS A 22 -37.80 34.73 8.93
N ARG A 23 -38.89 34.02 9.22
CA ARG A 23 -38.98 32.56 9.19
C ARG A 23 -38.79 31.96 7.79
N THR A 24 -39.31 32.60 6.74
CA THR A 24 -39.13 32.10 5.36
C THR A 24 -37.70 32.29 4.91
N THR A 25 -37.09 33.45 5.22
CA THR A 25 -35.67 33.70 4.93
C THR A 25 -34.77 32.69 5.63
N PHE A 26 -35.01 32.37 6.91
CA PHE A 26 -34.24 31.37 7.65
C PHE A 26 -34.36 29.97 7.02
N LYS A 27 -35.57 29.54 6.61
CA LYS A 27 -35.77 28.26 5.93
C LYS A 27 -34.94 28.15 4.65
N TYR A 28 -34.92 29.19 3.82
CA TYR A 28 -34.12 29.18 2.60
C TYR A 28 -32.62 29.11 2.87
N ILE A 29 -32.12 29.80 3.91
CA ILE A 29 -30.71 29.72 4.32
C ILE A 29 -30.35 28.30 4.74
N VAL A 30 -31.18 27.66 5.57
CA VAL A 30 -30.93 26.28 6.02
C VAL A 30 -30.93 25.31 4.84
N VAL A 31 -31.90 25.40 3.94
CA VAL A 31 -31.96 24.55 2.74
C VAL A 31 -30.72 24.75 1.86
N PHE A 32 -30.30 26.00 1.64
CA PHE A 32 -29.11 26.30 0.86
C PHE A 32 -27.84 25.71 1.49
N LEU A 33 -27.66 25.87 2.81
CA LEU A 33 -26.52 25.30 3.54
C LEU A 33 -26.50 23.77 3.46
N THR A 34 -27.66 23.12 3.62
CA THR A 34 -27.75 21.65 3.52
C THR A 34 -27.42 21.17 2.10
N ALA A 35 -27.91 21.85 1.07
CA ALA A 35 -27.63 21.49 -0.32
C ALA A 35 -26.14 21.70 -0.66
N SER A 36 -25.54 22.80 -0.19
CA SER A 36 -24.11 23.07 -0.38
C SER A 36 -23.22 22.05 0.35
N ALA A 37 -23.59 21.66 1.57
CA ALA A 37 -22.86 20.63 2.31
C ALA A 37 -22.94 19.26 1.62
N LEU A 38 -24.11 18.88 1.12
CA LEU A 38 -24.28 17.64 0.34
C LEU A 38 -23.45 17.67 -0.95
N PHE A 39 -23.44 18.80 -1.66
CA PHE A 39 -22.65 18.95 -2.87
C PHE A 39 -21.14 18.87 -2.58
N ALA A 40 -20.67 19.52 -1.52
CA ALA A 40 -19.28 19.44 -1.08
C ALA A 40 -18.89 18.01 -0.71
N PHE A 41 -19.75 17.28 0.00
CA PHE A 41 -19.53 15.88 0.34
C PHE A 41 -19.40 14.99 -0.91
N LEU A 42 -20.31 15.14 -1.88
CA LEU A 42 -20.24 14.41 -3.15
C LEU A 42 -18.96 14.71 -3.93
N MET A 43 -18.58 15.99 -4.00
CA MET A 43 -17.32 16.42 -4.61
C MET A 43 -16.10 15.78 -3.93
N LEU A 44 -16.08 15.70 -2.60
CA LEU A 44 -14.98 15.07 -1.86
C LEU A 44 -14.89 13.56 -2.12
N VAL A 45 -16.02 12.85 -2.15
CA VAL A 45 -16.05 11.41 -2.43
C VAL A 45 -15.52 11.12 -3.84
N ILE A 46 -15.97 11.90 -4.84
CA ILE A 46 -15.49 11.78 -6.22
C ILE A 46 -14.00 12.11 -6.26
N ALA A 47 -13.58 13.23 -5.67
CA ALA A 47 -12.18 13.64 -5.67
C ALA A 47 -11.27 12.59 -5.01
N SER A 48 -11.70 11.96 -3.90
CA SER A 48 -10.89 10.91 -3.23
C SER A 48 -10.69 9.66 -4.08
N GLN A 49 -11.59 9.36 -5.01
CA GLN A 49 -11.45 8.20 -5.88
C GLN A 49 -10.47 8.46 -7.03
N TYR A 50 -10.37 9.71 -7.50
CA TYR A 50 -9.56 10.09 -8.66
C TYR A 50 -8.21 10.71 -8.30
N PHE A 51 -8.09 11.35 -7.13
CA PHE A 51 -6.87 11.99 -6.67
C PHE A 51 -6.26 11.17 -5.53
N GLU A 52 -5.18 10.44 -5.83
CA GLU A 52 -4.33 9.82 -4.81
C GLU A 52 -3.77 10.93 -3.90
N SER A 53 -3.88 10.74 -2.59
CA SER A 53 -3.29 11.65 -1.62
C SER A 53 -1.77 11.71 -1.82
N PRO A 54 -1.11 12.88 -1.62
CA PRO A 54 0.35 12.96 -1.68
C PRO A 54 1.06 11.91 -0.81
N SER A 55 0.46 11.57 0.34
CA SER A 55 0.95 10.52 1.24
C SER A 55 0.84 9.11 0.64
N GLU A 56 -0.27 8.80 -0.02
CA GLU A 56 -0.46 7.50 -0.69
C GLU A 56 0.52 7.34 -1.86
N LYS A 57 0.70 8.40 -2.66
CA LYS A 57 1.67 8.40 -3.76
C LYS A 57 3.10 8.22 -3.25
N ALA A 58 3.47 8.87 -2.15
CA ALA A 58 4.77 8.71 -1.52
C ALA A 58 4.98 7.26 -1.03
N LEU A 59 3.98 6.70 -0.34
CA LEU A 59 4.00 5.32 0.15
C LEU A 59 4.14 4.31 -0.99
N LYS A 60 3.38 4.49 -2.07
CA LYS A 60 3.44 3.63 -3.26
C LYS A 60 4.82 3.64 -3.90
N ARG A 61 5.47 4.81 -3.96
CA ARG A 61 6.84 4.95 -4.45
C ARG A 61 7.84 4.25 -3.55
N GLU A 62 7.69 4.37 -2.24
CA GLU A 62 8.55 3.71 -1.26
C GLU A 62 8.41 2.17 -1.34
N LEU A 63 7.18 1.68 -1.47
CA LEU A 63 6.89 0.25 -1.66
C LEU A 63 7.52 -0.28 -2.95
N GLN A 64 7.38 0.44 -4.07
CA GLN A 64 8.03 0.09 -5.34
C GLN A 64 9.55 0.05 -5.22
N ASN A 65 10.16 1.04 -4.56
CA ASN A 65 11.60 1.05 -4.31
C ASN A 65 12.02 -0.15 -3.45
N MET A 66 11.29 -0.46 -2.39
CA MET A 66 11.56 -1.62 -1.53
C MET A 66 11.51 -2.93 -2.34
N GLN A 67 10.51 -3.10 -3.22
CA GLN A 67 10.40 -4.28 -4.09
C GLN A 67 11.59 -4.41 -5.04
N LEU A 68 12.02 -3.30 -5.66
CA LEU A 68 13.20 -3.29 -6.54
C LEU A 68 14.49 -3.64 -5.79
N GLN A 69 14.68 -3.09 -4.58
CA GLN A 69 15.83 -3.41 -3.74
C GLN A 69 15.83 -4.89 -3.34
N TYR A 70 14.66 -5.45 -3.07
CA TYR A 70 14.54 -6.86 -2.78
C TYR A 70 14.92 -7.73 -3.99
N GLU A 71 14.46 -7.39 -5.19
CA GLU A 71 14.83 -8.12 -6.42
C GLU A 71 16.35 -8.09 -6.65
N PHE A 72 16.99 -6.95 -6.40
CA PHE A 72 18.45 -6.84 -6.49
C PHE A 72 19.17 -7.68 -5.44
N LEU A 73 18.68 -7.68 -4.19
CA LEU A 73 19.22 -8.52 -3.14
C LEU A 73 19.06 -10.01 -3.46
N ASP A 74 17.91 -10.41 -4.00
CA ASP A 74 17.61 -11.79 -4.37
C ASP A 74 18.60 -12.31 -5.43
N LYS A 75 18.89 -11.49 -6.45
CA LYS A 75 19.90 -11.81 -7.48
C LYS A 75 21.31 -11.93 -6.89
N GLN A 76 21.71 -11.00 -6.02
CA GLN A 76 23.02 -11.10 -5.36
C GLN A 76 23.14 -12.35 -4.48
N MET A 77 22.07 -12.76 -3.81
CA MET A 77 22.05 -14.00 -3.04
C MET A 77 22.20 -15.21 -3.94
N ASP A 78 21.55 -15.24 -5.11
CA ASP A 78 21.72 -16.32 -6.08
C ASP A 78 23.14 -16.40 -6.63
N GLU A 79 23.76 -15.26 -6.93
CA GLU A 79 25.17 -15.20 -7.34
C GLU A 79 26.11 -15.71 -6.23
N ALA A 80 25.85 -15.34 -4.97
CA ALA A 80 26.62 -15.82 -3.82
C ALA A 80 26.47 -17.34 -3.62
N ILE A 81 25.25 -17.87 -3.75
CA ILE A 81 25.00 -19.32 -3.70
C ILE A 81 25.76 -20.04 -4.82
N ALA A 82 25.69 -19.54 -6.05
CA ALA A 82 26.42 -20.14 -7.18
C ALA A 82 27.95 -20.11 -6.99
N ALA A 83 28.48 -19.03 -6.39
CA ALA A 83 29.89 -18.95 -6.05
C ALA A 83 30.29 -19.98 -4.98
N LEU A 84 29.47 -20.16 -3.95
CA LEU A 84 29.70 -21.18 -2.92
C LEU A 84 29.65 -22.60 -3.50
N GLU A 85 28.68 -22.91 -4.37
CA GLU A 85 28.60 -24.20 -5.04
C GLU A 85 29.85 -24.48 -5.90
N SER A 86 30.38 -23.46 -6.58
CA SER A 86 31.63 -23.58 -7.36
C SER A 86 32.85 -23.86 -6.46
N VAL A 87 32.96 -23.17 -5.32
CA VAL A 87 34.00 -23.43 -4.32
C VAL A 87 33.88 -24.85 -3.77
N GLU A 88 32.67 -25.28 -3.46
CA GLU A 88 32.37 -26.61 -2.94
C GLU A 88 32.74 -27.71 -3.95
N GLN A 89 32.43 -27.55 -5.24
CA GLN A 89 32.82 -28.48 -6.29
C GLN A 89 34.34 -28.61 -6.41
N ARG A 90 35.06 -27.48 -6.32
CA ARG A 90 36.53 -27.46 -6.36
C ARG A 90 37.13 -28.15 -5.13
N ASP A 91 36.57 -27.89 -3.95
CA ASP A 91 37.01 -28.52 -2.70
C ASP A 91 36.82 -30.05 -2.75
N ASN A 92 35.62 -30.51 -3.11
CA ASN A 92 35.33 -31.93 -3.30
C ASN A 92 36.29 -32.60 -4.32
N ALA A 93 36.64 -31.90 -5.40
CA ALA A 93 37.57 -32.41 -6.40
C ALA A 93 39.00 -32.54 -5.84
N ILE A 94 39.49 -31.55 -5.08
CA ILE A 94 40.80 -31.58 -4.42
C ILE A 94 40.86 -32.72 -3.40
N TYR A 95 39.85 -32.85 -2.53
CA TYR A 95 39.83 -33.90 -1.51
C TYR A 95 39.79 -35.30 -2.11
N ARG A 96 39.04 -35.48 -3.20
CA ARG A 96 39.00 -36.74 -3.92
C ARG A 96 40.32 -37.05 -4.63
N LEU A 97 40.96 -36.07 -5.26
CA LEU A 97 42.21 -36.28 -6.00
C LEU A 97 43.40 -36.55 -5.08
N TYR A 98 43.58 -35.75 -4.03
CA TYR A 98 44.75 -35.85 -3.16
C TYR A 98 44.58 -36.84 -2.01
N PHE A 99 43.39 -36.91 -1.43
CA PHE A 99 43.14 -37.71 -0.23
C PHE A 99 42.31 -38.97 -0.50
N SER A 100 41.85 -39.19 -1.74
CA SER A 100 40.93 -40.29 -2.11
C SER A 100 39.72 -40.37 -1.17
N ALA A 101 39.31 -39.24 -0.62
CA ALA A 101 38.18 -39.14 0.29
C ALA A 101 36.87 -39.13 -0.51
N ASN A 102 35.84 -39.76 0.02
CA ASN A 102 34.50 -39.67 -0.55
C ASN A 102 33.91 -38.27 -0.26
N PRO A 103 33.21 -37.66 -1.23
CA PRO A 103 32.54 -36.38 -0.99
C PRO A 103 31.47 -36.54 0.10
N ILE A 104 31.28 -35.49 0.90
CA ILE A 104 30.26 -35.48 1.94
C ILE A 104 28.88 -35.57 1.26
N PRO A 105 27.99 -36.50 1.66
CA PRO A 105 26.65 -36.60 1.09
C PRO A 105 25.85 -35.32 1.24
N GLU A 106 25.03 -34.97 0.23
CA GLU A 106 24.17 -33.77 0.29
C GLU A 106 23.22 -33.79 1.49
N GLU A 107 22.74 -34.97 1.89
CA GLU A 107 21.84 -35.15 3.03
C GLU A 107 22.48 -34.70 4.34
N GLN A 108 23.76 -35.04 4.54
CA GLN A 108 24.54 -34.60 5.69
C GLN A 108 24.82 -33.09 5.61
N ARG A 109 25.06 -32.57 4.40
CA ARG A 109 25.23 -31.13 4.17
C ARG A 109 23.95 -30.32 4.31
N ARG A 110 22.77 -30.90 4.09
CA ARG A 110 21.46 -30.24 4.28
C ARG A 110 20.82 -30.58 5.63
N GLN A 111 21.53 -31.30 6.50
CA GLN A 111 21.07 -31.61 7.85
C GLN A 111 20.72 -30.31 8.60
N GLY A 112 19.51 -30.26 9.17
CA GLY A 112 18.96 -29.07 9.87
C GLY A 112 17.99 -28.20 9.06
N PHE A 113 17.78 -28.48 7.76
CA PHE A 113 16.93 -27.66 6.88
C PHE A 113 15.46 -28.17 6.74
N GLY A 114 15.16 -29.37 7.23
CA GLY A 114 13.90 -30.11 6.98
C GLY A 114 12.69 -29.78 7.86
N GLY A 115 12.64 -28.64 8.54
CA GLY A 115 11.54 -28.29 9.44
C GLY A 115 10.33 -27.67 8.71
N ILE A 116 9.19 -28.38 8.67
CA ILE A 116 7.94 -27.92 8.00
C ILE A 116 7.47 -26.53 8.49
N ASN A 117 7.75 -26.15 9.74
CA ASN A 117 7.25 -24.91 10.35
C ASN A 117 8.29 -23.80 10.52
N ARG A 118 9.54 -23.94 10.02
CA ARG A 118 10.62 -22.96 10.28
C ARG A 118 10.26 -21.53 9.85
N TYR A 119 9.50 -21.41 8.77
CA TYR A 119 9.12 -20.14 8.16
C TYR A 119 7.67 -19.73 8.46
N LYS A 120 6.95 -20.48 9.28
CA LYS A 120 5.53 -20.22 9.60
C LYS A 120 5.33 -18.87 10.30
N LYS A 121 6.33 -18.40 11.06
CA LYS A 121 6.33 -17.08 11.72
C LYS A 121 6.20 -15.90 10.76
N PHE A 122 6.48 -16.11 9.48
CA PHE A 122 6.40 -15.08 8.44
C PHE A 122 5.07 -15.10 7.69
N GLU A 123 4.12 -15.97 8.05
CA GLU A 123 2.80 -16.05 7.44
C GLU A 123 1.83 -14.98 7.97
N GLY A 124 0.83 -14.62 7.17
CA GLY A 124 -0.24 -13.68 7.55
C GLY A 124 -0.04 -12.24 7.07
N TYR A 125 0.97 -11.97 6.25
CA TYR A 125 1.27 -10.63 5.70
C TYR A 125 1.27 -10.67 4.16
N ASP A 126 1.00 -9.54 3.52
CA ASP A 126 1.00 -9.46 2.05
C ASP A 126 2.35 -9.86 1.44
N ASN A 127 3.45 -9.53 2.12
CA ASN A 127 4.83 -9.83 1.69
C ASN A 127 5.38 -11.14 2.28
N SER A 128 4.53 -12.00 2.86
CA SER A 128 4.96 -13.24 3.50
C SER A 128 5.82 -14.13 2.61
N LYS A 129 5.48 -14.28 1.33
CA LYS A 129 6.23 -15.14 0.40
C LYS A 129 7.68 -14.68 0.25
N LEU A 130 7.82 -13.38 0.01
CA LEU A 130 9.07 -12.69 -0.21
C LEU A 130 9.97 -12.80 1.04
N ILE A 131 9.43 -12.54 2.24
CA ILE A 131 10.19 -12.71 3.49
C ILE A 131 10.62 -14.17 3.71
N LYS A 132 9.74 -15.15 3.43
CA LYS A 132 10.07 -16.58 3.58
C LYS A 132 11.21 -17.00 2.64
N GLU A 133 11.18 -16.56 1.39
CA GLU A 133 12.20 -16.89 0.39
C GLU A 133 13.57 -16.29 0.74
N ALA A 134 13.64 -15.01 1.11
CA ALA A 134 14.90 -14.41 1.56
C ALA A 134 15.48 -15.12 2.78
N ASN A 135 14.65 -15.43 3.79
CA ASN A 135 15.14 -16.15 4.97
C ASN A 135 15.65 -17.56 4.60
N LYS A 136 14.99 -18.23 3.65
CA LYS A 136 15.45 -19.53 3.15
C LYS A 136 16.80 -19.43 2.45
N LYS A 137 16.98 -18.45 1.55
CA LYS A 137 18.28 -18.25 0.87
C LYS A 137 19.37 -17.83 1.87
N MET A 138 19.03 -17.02 2.88
CA MET A 138 19.96 -16.60 3.93
C MET A 138 20.40 -17.78 4.80
N ASP A 139 19.47 -18.66 5.17
CA ASP A 139 19.77 -19.88 5.91
C ASP A 139 20.70 -20.83 5.12
N ILE A 140 20.69 -20.78 3.78
CA ILE A 140 21.64 -21.53 2.93
C ILE A 140 23.04 -20.89 2.98
N LEU A 141 23.12 -19.56 2.92
CA LEU A 141 24.39 -18.81 2.93
C LEU A 141 25.12 -18.79 4.28
N GLN A 142 24.38 -18.86 5.40
CA GLN A 142 24.98 -18.81 6.75
C GLN A 142 25.65 -20.12 7.19
N LYS A 143 25.62 -21.15 6.34
CA LYS A 143 26.19 -22.44 6.63
C LYS A 143 27.62 -22.55 6.10
#